data_AF-A0A1V5LC10-F1
#
_entry.id   AF-A0A1V5LC10-F1
#
_cell.length_a   1.000
_cell.length_b   1.000
_cell.length_c   1.000
_cell.angle_alpha   90.00
_cell.angle_beta   90.00
_cell.angle_gamma   90.00
#
_symmetry.space_group_name_H-M   'P 1'
#
loop_
_entity.id
_entity.type
_entity.pdbx_description
1 polymer ?
#
loop_
_entity_poly.entity_id
_entity_poly.type
_entity_poly.pdbx_seq_one_letter_code
_entity_poly.pdbx_strand_id
1 'polypeptide(L)'
;MPSEEDIDKIKDENEIEKSYEIIYSKRHEGVLLSLFGDVPNYSDPVFEGLWDEVVSTDPEKVFDYCLQKGIDLFDKDGRPVPPWRDIAVILLALDKGIMDIIG
;
A
#
# COMPACT_ATOMS: atom_id res chain seq x y z
N MET A 1 35.04 10.89 -16.50
CA MET A 1 34.75 10.13 -15.27
C MET A 1 34.22 11.13 -14.26
N PRO A 2 33.11 10.85 -13.56
CA PRO A 2 32.62 11.71 -12.48
C PRO A 2 33.70 11.85 -11.40
N SER A 3 33.75 13.02 -10.74
CA SER A 3 34.71 13.26 -9.66
C SER A 3 34.33 12.45 -8.41
N GLU A 4 35.28 12.21 -7.50
CA GLU A 4 35.00 11.47 -6.25
C GLU A 4 33.90 12.15 -5.40
N GLU A 5 33.82 13.49 -5.42
CA GLU A 5 32.73 14.26 -4.78
C GLU A 5 31.37 14.04 -5.43
N ASP A 6 31.30 13.84 -6.76
CA ASP A 6 30.04 13.53 -7.45
C ASP A 6 29.57 12.11 -7.12
N ILE A 7 30.51 11.17 -6.97
CA ILE A 7 30.21 9.78 -6.63
C ILE A 7 29.62 9.68 -5.22
N ASP A 8 30.14 10.42 -4.24
CA ASP A 8 29.64 10.38 -2.86
C ASP A 8 28.30 11.10 -2.69
N LYS A 9 28.05 12.20 -3.41
CA LYS A 9 26.70 12.82 -3.45
C LYS A 9 25.64 11.88 -4.03
N ILE A 10 25.97 11.17 -5.11
CA ILE A 10 25.06 10.20 -5.72
C ILE A 10 24.78 9.03 -4.76
N LYS A 11 25.77 8.58 -3.95
CA LYS A 11 25.54 7.54 -2.93
C LYS A 11 24.62 8.04 -1.81
N ASP A 12 24.88 9.23 -1.27
CA ASP A 12 24.05 9.82 -0.20
C ASP A 12 22.59 10.01 -0.65
N GLU A 13 22.36 10.50 -1.87
CA GLU A 13 21.01 10.66 -2.42
C GLU A 13 20.28 9.31 -2.58
N ASN A 14 20.97 8.28 -3.08
CA ASN A 14 20.41 6.93 -3.19
C ASN A 14 20.13 6.26 -1.83
N GLU A 15 20.96 6.51 -0.83
CA GLU A 15 20.73 5.98 0.53
C GLU A 15 19.57 6.70 1.22
N ILE A 16 19.43 8.00 1.01
CA ILE A 16 18.29 8.79 1.49
C ILE A 16 17.00 8.31 0.84
N GLU A 17 16.97 8.13 -0.49
CA GLU A 17 15.81 7.65 -1.23
C GLU A 17 15.37 6.26 -0.75
N LYS A 18 16.32 5.31 -0.64
CA LYS A 18 16.06 3.98 -0.07
C LYS A 18 15.56 4.04 1.38
N SER A 19 16.11 4.94 2.19
CA SER A 19 15.67 5.11 3.59
C SER A 19 14.24 5.64 3.66
N TYR A 20 13.87 6.58 2.79
CA TYR A 20 12.50 7.05 2.65
C TYR A 20 11.57 5.93 2.19
N GLU A 21 11.94 5.15 1.17
CA GLU A 21 11.15 3.99 0.73
C GLU A 21 10.94 2.98 1.86
N ILE A 22 11.98 2.65 2.63
CA ILE A 22 11.88 1.72 3.76
C ILE A 22 10.96 2.27 4.87
N ILE A 23 11.10 3.54 5.23
CA ILE A 23 10.26 4.19 6.25
C ILE A 23 8.81 4.28 5.78
N TYR A 24 8.60 4.56 4.50
CA TYR A 24 7.29 4.65 3.87
C TYR A 24 6.60 3.28 3.82
N SER A 25 7.30 2.24 3.36
CA SER A 25 6.85 0.84 3.37
C SER A 25 6.46 0.38 4.78
N LYS A 26 7.34 0.60 5.76
CA LYS A 26 7.07 0.22 7.16
C LYS A 26 5.86 0.94 7.76
N ARG A 27 5.64 2.20 7.38
CA ARG A 27 4.47 2.95 7.84
C ARG A 27 3.19 2.43 7.20
N HIS A 28 3.23 2.06 5.93
CA HIS A 28 2.10 1.47 5.20
C HIS A 28 1.73 0.11 5.78
N GLU A 29 2.72 -0.77 5.94
CA GLU A 29 2.57 -2.07 6.60
C GLU A 29 2.02 -1.89 8.02
N GLY A 30 2.49 -0.90 8.79
CA GLY A 30 1.98 -0.63 10.12
C GLY A 30 0.49 -0.26 10.17
N VAL A 31 -0.01 0.48 9.17
CA VAL A 31 -1.44 0.79 9.04
C VAL A 31 -2.24 -0.47 8.72
N LEU A 32 -1.78 -1.26 7.74
CA LEU A 32 -2.44 -2.49 7.33
C LEU A 32 -2.49 -3.53 8.45
N LEU A 33 -1.37 -3.75 9.13
CA LEU A 33 -1.27 -4.63 10.29
C LEU A 33 -2.17 -4.15 11.44
N SER A 34 -2.29 -2.85 11.66
CA SER A 34 -3.17 -2.30 12.70
C SER A 34 -4.66 -2.45 12.37
N LEU A 35 -5.03 -2.45 11.09
CA LEU A 35 -6.43 -2.54 10.64
C LEU A 35 -6.88 -4.00 10.46
N PHE A 36 -6.00 -4.85 9.96
CA PHE A 36 -6.34 -6.20 9.48
C PHE A 36 -5.54 -7.31 10.15
N GLY A 37 -4.47 -6.99 10.87
CA GLY A 37 -3.55 -7.99 11.43
C GLY A 37 -2.63 -8.63 10.39
N ASP A 38 -2.74 -8.26 9.11
CA ASP A 38 -1.99 -8.84 7.99
C ASP A 38 -1.75 -7.82 6.87
N VAL A 39 -0.91 -8.19 5.89
CA VAL A 39 -0.60 -7.42 4.67
C VAL A 39 -0.78 -8.28 3.43
N PRO A 40 -1.08 -7.72 2.24
CA PRO A 40 -1.20 -8.50 1.01
C PRO A 40 0.12 -9.20 0.66
N ASN A 41 0.06 -10.49 0.33
CA ASN A 41 1.22 -11.23 -0.16
C ASN A 41 1.28 -11.21 -1.69
N TYR A 42 1.91 -10.20 -2.27
CA TYR A 42 2.07 -10.05 -3.73
C TYR A 42 3.04 -11.06 -4.37
N SER A 43 3.68 -11.94 -3.60
CA SER A 43 4.33 -13.12 -4.18
C SER A 43 3.33 -14.23 -4.56
N ASP A 44 2.08 -14.13 -4.09
CA ASP A 44 0.98 -15.02 -4.46
C ASP A 44 0.21 -14.44 -5.68
N PRO A 45 0.11 -15.19 -6.79
CA PRO A 45 -0.65 -14.75 -7.98
C PRO A 45 -2.10 -14.38 -7.70
N VAL A 46 -2.71 -14.91 -6.64
CA VAL A 46 -4.06 -14.55 -6.23
C VAL A 46 -4.13 -13.08 -5.82
N PHE A 47 -3.20 -12.62 -5.00
CA PHE A 47 -3.15 -11.22 -4.54
C PHE A 47 -2.73 -10.26 -5.65
N GLU A 48 -1.84 -10.68 -6.55
CA GLU A 48 -1.54 -9.92 -7.78
C GLU A 48 -2.81 -9.72 -8.63
N GLY A 49 -3.63 -10.76 -8.78
CA GLY A 49 -4.90 -10.65 -9.50
C GLY A 49 -5.89 -9.68 -8.84
N LEU A 50 -5.95 -9.65 -7.50
CA LEU A 50 -6.75 -8.66 -6.77
C LEU A 50 -6.21 -7.24 -6.94
N TRP A 51 -4.88 -7.08 -6.94
CA TRP A 51 -4.24 -5.79 -7.20
C TRP A 51 -4.59 -5.26 -8.60
N ASP A 52 -4.50 -6.10 -9.61
CA ASP A 52 -4.88 -5.75 -10.98
C ASP A 52 -6.36 -5.34 -11.07
N GLU A 53 -7.25 -6.02 -10.34
CA GLU A 53 -8.67 -5.65 -10.23
C GLU A 53 -8.84 -4.25 -9.61
N VAL A 54 -8.13 -3.95 -8.53
CA VAL A 54 -8.17 -2.63 -7.87
C VAL A 54 -7.58 -1.53 -8.77
N VAL A 55 -6.45 -1.78 -9.43
CA VAL A 55 -5.78 -0.80 -10.29
C VAL A 55 -6.56 -0.52 -11.57
N SER A 56 -7.25 -1.53 -12.11
CA SER A 56 -8.10 -1.38 -13.30
C SER A 56 -9.47 -0.76 -12.99
N THR A 57 -9.87 -0.74 -11.72
CA THR A 57 -11.11 -0.12 -11.27
C THR A 57 -10.95 1.38 -11.10
N ASP A 58 -11.99 2.14 -11.47
CA ASP A 58 -12.06 3.58 -11.23
C ASP A 58 -11.84 3.88 -9.73
N PRO A 59 -10.87 4.73 -9.35
CA PRO A 59 -10.61 5.08 -7.97
C PRO A 59 -11.86 5.48 -7.18
N GLU A 60 -12.81 6.22 -7.77
CA GLU A 60 -14.03 6.63 -7.08
C GLU A 60 -14.87 5.42 -6.63
N LYS A 61 -14.94 4.38 -7.46
CA LYS A 61 -15.65 3.14 -7.11
C LYS A 61 -14.93 2.35 -6.02
N VAL A 62 -13.59 2.40 -5.99
CA VAL A 62 -12.81 1.77 -4.92
C VAL A 62 -13.04 2.51 -3.60
N PHE A 63 -13.07 3.84 -3.64
CA PHE A 63 -13.36 4.65 -2.46
C PHE A 63 -14.76 4.38 -1.91
N ASP A 64 -15.78 4.36 -2.78
CA ASP A 64 -17.15 4.03 -2.39
C ASP A 64 -17.24 2.61 -1.81
N TYR A 65 -16.55 1.64 -2.42
CA TYR A 65 -16.49 0.26 -1.92
C TYR A 65 -15.90 0.19 -0.50
N CYS A 66 -14.73 0.81 -0.28
CA CYS A 66 -14.11 0.82 1.05
C CYS A 66 -14.98 1.53 2.09
N LEU A 67 -15.62 2.64 1.70
CA LEU A 67 -16.54 3.37 2.58
C LEU A 67 -17.77 2.54 2.95
N GLN A 68 -18.33 1.77 2.00
CA GLN A 68 -19.42 0.81 2.28
C GLN A 68 -19.01 -0.30 3.25
N LYS A 69 -17.72 -0.64 3.31
CA LYS A 69 -17.13 -1.55 4.30
C LYS A 69 -16.80 -0.88 5.64
N GLY A 70 -17.07 0.41 5.77
CA GLY A 70 -16.82 1.19 6.99
C GLY A 70 -15.40 1.72 7.11
N ILE A 71 -14.61 1.71 6.03
CA ILE A 71 -13.25 2.25 6.01
C ILE A 71 -13.24 3.53 5.17
N ASP A 72 -13.04 4.66 5.86
CA ASP A 72 -12.76 5.93 5.19
C ASP A 72 -11.29 5.96 4.75
N LEU A 73 -11.08 6.15 3.45
CA LEU A 73 -9.76 6.18 2.83
C LEU A 73 -9.16 7.58 2.77
N PHE A 74 -9.84 8.62 3.23
CA PHE A 74 -9.34 9.99 3.12
C PHE A 74 -8.71 10.47 4.43
N ASP A 75 -7.60 11.18 4.31
CA ASP A 75 -7.01 11.92 5.41
C ASP A 75 -7.81 13.20 5.71
N LYS A 76 -7.42 13.87 6.80
CA LYS A 76 -8.03 15.14 7.24
C LYS A 76 -7.98 16.26 6.19
N ASP A 77 -7.08 16.16 5.21
CA ASP A 77 -6.86 17.14 4.15
C ASP A 77 -7.62 16.74 2.87
N GLY A 78 -8.43 15.67 2.92
CA GLY A 78 -9.23 15.16 1.81
C GLY A 78 -8.43 14.40 0.76
N ARG A 79 -7.24 13.90 1.11
CA ARG A 79 -6.40 13.11 0.20
C ARG A 79 -6.49 11.63 0.55
N PRO A 80 -6.49 10.71 -0.43
CA PRO A 80 -6.44 9.29 -0.13
C PRO A 80 -5.21 8.93 0.69
N VAL A 81 -5.39 8.13 1.73
CA VAL A 81 -4.29 7.60 2.54
C VAL A 81 -3.39 6.76 1.66
N PRO A 82 -2.06 6.85 1.81
CA PRO A 82 -1.16 6.19 0.89
C PRO A 82 -1.40 4.69 0.61
N PRO A 83 -1.72 3.81 1.60
CA PRO A 83 -1.99 2.39 1.33
C PRO A 83 -3.43 2.11 0.92
N TRP A 84 -4.19 3.08 0.38
CA TRP A 84 -5.62 2.89 0.10
C TRP A 84 -5.93 1.73 -0.87
N ARG A 85 -5.02 1.44 -1.81
CA ARG A 85 -5.15 0.29 -2.71
C ARG A 85 -4.94 -1.03 -1.99
N ASP A 86 -3.91 -1.12 -1.14
CA ASP A 86 -3.65 -2.31 -0.33
C ASP A 86 -4.81 -2.59 0.62
N ILE A 87 -5.40 -1.54 1.21
CA ILE A 87 -6.63 -1.63 2.01
C ILE A 87 -7.76 -2.26 1.17
N ALA A 88 -7.97 -1.79 -0.06
CA ALA A 88 -8.99 -2.33 -0.96
C ALA A 88 -8.72 -3.79 -1.35
N VAL A 89 -7.45 -4.15 -1.60
CA VAL A 89 -7.05 -5.54 -1.90
C VAL A 89 -7.35 -6.47 -0.72
N ILE A 90 -7.04 -6.07 0.51
CA ILE A 90 -7.37 -6.89 1.70
C ILE A 90 -8.89 -7.05 1.82
N LEU A 91 -9.67 -5.97 1.67
CA LEU A 91 -11.13 -6.04 1.73
C LEU A 91 -11.71 -7.00 0.67
N LEU A 92 -11.17 -6.97 -0.56
CA LEU A 92 -11.57 -7.92 -1.60
C LEU A 92 -11.15 -9.35 -1.26
N ALA A 93 -9.96 -9.55 -0.70
CA ALA A 93 -9.51 -10.88 -0.26
C ALA A 93 -10.43 -11.45 0.83
N LEU A 94 -10.84 -10.62 1.79
CA LEU A 94 -11.81 -10.99 2.84
C LEU A 94 -13.18 -11.33 2.25
N ASP A 95 -13.71 -10.49 1.35
CA ASP A 95 -15.00 -10.73 0.69
C ASP A 95 -15.02 -12.01 -0.14
N LYS A 96 -13.88 -12.37 -0.76
CA LYS A 96 -13.74 -13.59 -1.56
C LYS A 96 -13.35 -14.81 -0.73
N GLY A 97 -13.19 -14.68 0.59
CA GLY A 97 -12.78 -15.77 1.49
C GLY A 97 -11.36 -16.30 1.22
N ILE A 98 -10.51 -15.44 0.66
CA ILE A 98 -9.09 -15.72 0.36
C ILE A 98 -8.22 -15.45 1.60
N MET A 99 -8.62 -14.44 2.38
CA MET A 99 -8.05 -14.09 3.67
C MET A 99 -9.14 -14.18 4.74
N ASP A 100 -8.75 -14.53 5.96
CA ASP A 100 -9.59 -14.42 7.15
C ASP A 100 -8.94 -13.41 8.11
N ILE A 101 -9.75 -12.59 8.78
CA ILE A 101 -9.25 -11.73 9.86
C ILE A 101 -8.89 -12.65 11.03
N ILE A 102 -7.62 -12.66 11.42
CA ILE A 102 -7.19 -13.32 12.66
C ILE A 102 -7.72 -12.45 13.82
N GLY A 103 -8.84 -12.89 14.40
CA GLY A 103 -9.40 -12.31 15.63
C GLY A 103 -8.60 -12.63 16.88
#